data_AF-A0A1H0L1V2-F1
#
_entry.id   AF-A0A1H0L1V2-F1
#
_cell.length_a   1.000
_cell.length_b   1.000
_cell.length_c   1.000
_cell.angle_alpha   90.00
_cell.angle_beta   90.00
_cell.angle_gamma   90.00
#
_symmetry.space_group_name_H-M   'P 1'
#
loop_
_entity.id
_entity.type
_entity.pdbx_description
1 polymer ?
#
loop_
_entity_poly.entity_id
_entity_poly.type
_entity_poly.pdbx_seq_one_letter_code
_entity_poly.pdbx_strand_id
1 'polypeptide(L)'
;MTTPLQSIGNRLAHLRRDALAHFGRHGLRDYPSRQVLLLGNRLRRISDDAEALGLTLADLLTLLGTNRADWLSMPQEVRERKAKLFDLSFVGTEWSAMRRRDAWNTPERAPLLYVAGALILESMHTPEGEVAYRPVFDAMGFR
;
A
#
# COMPACT_ATOMS: atom_id res chain seq x y z
N MET A 1 16.89 -12.05 18.94
CA MET A 1 17.06 -10.81 18.15
C MET A 1 16.06 -10.83 17.01
N THR A 2 15.35 -9.73 16.75
CA THR A 2 14.43 -9.60 15.60
C THR A 2 15.21 -9.17 14.36
N THR A 3 15.00 -9.83 13.22
CA THR A 3 15.61 -9.43 11.95
C THR A 3 14.98 -8.13 11.40
N PRO A 4 15.65 -7.39 10.50
CA PRO A 4 15.07 -6.22 9.84
C PRO A 4 13.69 -6.51 9.20
N LEU A 5 13.59 -7.64 8.49
CA LEU A 5 12.35 -8.11 7.88
C LEU A 5 11.24 -8.35 8.92
N GLN A 6 11.57 -9.01 10.03
CA GLN A 6 10.61 -9.25 11.12
C GLN A 6 10.17 -7.94 11.79
N SER A 7 11.08 -6.98 11.98
CA SER A 7 10.77 -5.67 12.56
C SER A 7 9.77 -4.90 11.70
N ILE A 8 10.03 -4.80 10.38
CA ILE A 8 9.11 -4.16 9.44
C ILE A 8 7.78 -4.92 9.35
N GLY A 9 7.83 -6.25 9.27
CA GLY A 9 6.63 -7.10 9.24
C GLY A 9 5.73 -6.91 10.45
N ASN A 10 6.31 -6.82 11.65
CA ASN A 10 5.54 -6.56 12.86
C ASN A 10 4.86 -5.19 12.83
N ARG A 11 5.57 -4.14 12.41
CA ARG A 11 5.00 -2.78 12.30
C ARG A 11 3.89 -2.72 11.27
N LEU A 12 4.08 -3.39 10.13
CA LEU A 12 3.07 -3.48 9.07
C LEU A 12 1.83 -4.26 9.54
N ALA A 13 2.01 -5.36 10.27
CA ALA A 13 0.91 -6.12 10.85
C ALA A 13 0.10 -5.31 11.87
N HIS A 14 0.76 -4.50 12.70
CA HIS A 14 0.06 -3.58 13.61
C HIS A 14 -0.72 -2.52 12.83
N LEU A 15 -0.10 -1.90 11.83
CA LEU A 15 -0.78 -0.92 10.98
C LEU A 15 -2.01 -1.52 10.28
N ARG A 16 -1.90 -2.74 9.74
CA ARG A 16 -3.04 -3.46 9.16
C ARG A 16 -4.17 -3.61 10.16
N ARG A 17 -3.89 -4.06 11.38
CA ARG A 17 -4.91 -4.21 12.43
C ARG A 17 -5.58 -2.89 12.78
N ASP A 18 -4.82 -1.81 12.91
CA ASP A 18 -5.36 -0.47 13.19
C ASP A 18 -6.28 0.01 12.06
N ALA A 19 -5.85 -0.19 10.81
CA ALA A 19 -6.62 0.19 9.63
C ALA A 19 -7.89 -0.67 9.46
N LEU A 20 -7.80 -1.99 9.69
CA LEU A 20 -8.96 -2.89 9.72
C LEU A 20 -9.98 -2.47 10.79
N ALA A 21 -9.51 -2.15 11.99
CA ALA A 21 -10.39 -1.69 13.06
C ALA A 21 -11.08 -0.36 12.70
N HIS A 22 -10.38 0.54 12.01
CA HIS A 22 -10.97 1.79 11.52
C HIS A 22 -12.03 1.54 10.45
N PHE A 23 -11.69 0.85 9.36
CA PHE A 23 -12.64 0.59 8.27
C PHE A 23 -13.80 -0.31 8.68
N GLY A 24 -13.59 -1.26 9.60
CA GLY A 24 -14.67 -2.07 10.15
C GLY A 24 -15.68 -1.27 11.00
N ARG A 25 -15.26 -0.16 11.63
CA ARG A 25 -16.15 0.70 12.44
C ARG A 25 -16.85 1.78 11.61
N HIS A 26 -16.15 2.36 10.64
CA HIS A 26 -16.60 3.57 9.94
C HIS A 26 -16.96 3.33 8.47
N GLY A 27 -16.61 2.17 7.91
CA GLY A 27 -16.68 1.91 6.47
C GLY A 27 -15.79 2.87 5.67
N LEU A 28 -16.12 3.06 4.39
CA LEU A 28 -15.47 4.05 3.52
C LEU A 28 -16.20 5.39 3.42
N ARG A 29 -17.25 5.62 4.21
CA ARG A 29 -18.11 6.81 4.05
C ARG A 29 -17.34 8.11 4.24
N ASP A 30 -16.36 8.11 5.14
CA ASP A 30 -15.55 9.29 5.47
C ASP A 30 -14.18 9.26 4.76
N TYR A 31 -13.99 8.44 3.73
CA TYR A 31 -12.71 8.32 3.04
C TYR A 31 -12.53 9.41 1.96
N PRO A 32 -11.38 10.11 1.92
CA PRO A 32 -10.27 10.05 2.89
C PRO A 32 -10.59 10.84 4.17
N SER A 33 -10.29 10.27 5.34
CA SER A 33 -10.43 10.94 6.63
C SER A 33 -9.06 11.31 7.21
N ARG A 34 -9.03 12.29 8.14
CA ARG A 34 -7.80 12.62 8.89
C ARG A 34 -7.16 11.38 9.54
N GLN A 35 -7.97 10.45 10.03
CA GLN A 35 -7.46 9.21 10.63
C GLN A 35 -6.81 8.29 9.58
N VAL A 36 -7.38 8.18 8.38
CA VAL A 36 -6.79 7.41 7.29
C VAL A 36 -5.48 8.04 6.81
N LEU A 37 -5.40 9.38 6.72
CA LEU A 37 -4.17 10.09 6.40
C LEU A 37 -3.07 9.85 7.44
N LEU A 38 -3.41 9.79 8.74
CA LEU A 38 -2.46 9.44 9.81
C LEU A 38 -1.95 8.01 9.67
N LEU A 39 -2.81 7.05 9.35
CA LEU A 39 -2.41 5.68 9.04
C LEU A 39 -1.50 5.64 7.80
N GLY A 40 -1.79 6.47 6.79
CA GLY A 40 -0.98 6.55 5.57
C GLY A 40 0.41 7.08 5.86
N ASN A 41 0.49 8.10 6.72
CA ASN A 41 1.77 8.65 7.16
C ASN A 41 2.59 7.64 7.98
N ARG A 42 1.92 6.70 8.68
CA ARG A 42 2.61 5.57 9.32
C ARG A 42 3.10 4.56 8.28
N LEU A 43 2.32 4.26 7.25
CA LEU A 43 2.75 3.39 6.15
C LEU A 43 3.98 3.94 5.42
N ARG A 44 3.97 5.25 5.09
CA ARG A 44 5.10 5.92 4.45
C ARG A 44 6.36 5.81 5.30
N ARG A 45 6.29 6.11 6.60
CA ARG A 45 7.42 5.92 7.53
C ARG A 45 7.93 4.49 7.59
N ILE A 46 7.04 3.49 7.63
CA ILE A 46 7.45 2.07 7.58
C ILE A 46 8.15 1.75 6.25
N SER A 47 7.69 2.33 5.15
CA SER A 47 8.30 2.17 3.83
C SER A 47 9.69 2.81 3.74
N ASP A 48 9.86 4.02 4.27
CA ASP A 48 11.15 4.72 4.28
C ASP A 48 12.18 3.95 5.13
N ASP A 49 11.75 3.40 6.28
CA ASP A 49 12.61 2.55 7.11
C ASP A 49 12.98 1.23 6.40
N ALA A 50 12.05 0.63 5.65
CA ALA A 50 12.34 -0.57 4.87
C ALA A 50 13.38 -0.30 3.76
N GLU A 51 13.31 0.86 3.12
CA GLU A 51 14.30 1.31 2.13
C GLU A 51 15.66 1.57 2.79
N ALA A 52 15.68 2.25 3.93
CA ALA A 52 16.91 2.50 4.70
C ALA A 52 17.59 1.20 5.17
N LEU A 53 16.81 0.17 5.47
CA LEU A 53 17.30 -1.17 5.83
C LEU A 53 17.73 -2.01 4.60
N GLY A 54 17.53 -1.51 3.38
CA GLY A 54 17.93 -2.19 2.15
C GLY A 54 17.09 -3.45 1.85
N LEU A 55 15.83 -3.50 2.27
CA LEU A 55 14.96 -4.65 1.97
C LEU A 55 14.78 -4.80 0.45
N THR A 56 14.91 -6.04 -0.03
CA THR A 56 14.81 -6.34 -1.45
C THR A 56 13.36 -6.33 -1.91
N LEU A 57 13.12 -6.26 -3.23
CA LEU A 57 11.77 -6.45 -3.77
C LEU A 57 11.12 -7.75 -3.27
N ALA A 58 11.88 -8.85 -3.16
CA ALA A 58 11.35 -10.12 -2.68
C ALA A 58 10.88 -10.02 -1.21
N ASP A 59 11.61 -9.29 -0.37
CA ASP A 59 11.23 -9.01 1.01
C ASP A 59 9.94 -8.19 1.09
N LEU A 60 9.85 -7.13 0.29
CA LEU A 60 8.65 -6.26 0.25
C LEU A 60 7.42 -7.02 -0.24
N LEU A 61 7.56 -7.83 -1.28
CA LEU A 61 6.49 -8.70 -1.77
C LEU A 61 6.07 -9.72 -0.70
N THR A 62 7.03 -10.29 0.03
CA THR A 62 6.76 -11.19 1.16
C THR A 62 5.99 -10.47 2.28
N LEU A 63 6.37 -9.25 2.64
CA LEU A 63 5.67 -8.43 3.64
C LEU A 63 4.22 -8.10 3.25
N LEU A 64 3.97 -7.99 1.95
CA LEU A 64 2.64 -7.75 1.37
C LEU A 64 1.86 -9.04 1.08
N GLY A 65 2.46 -10.22 1.31
CA GLY A 65 1.86 -11.53 1.04
C GLY A 65 1.74 -11.87 -0.44
N THR A 66 2.37 -11.11 -1.32
CA THR A 66 2.27 -11.28 -2.78
C THR A 66 3.51 -11.98 -3.35
N ASN A 67 3.54 -12.22 -4.66
CA ASN A 67 4.69 -12.84 -5.33
C ASN A 67 5.19 -11.98 -6.51
N ARG A 68 6.33 -12.40 -7.07
CA ARG A 68 6.95 -11.71 -8.19
C ARG A 68 6.11 -11.78 -9.48
N ALA A 69 5.35 -12.85 -9.69
CA ALA A 69 4.52 -12.99 -10.89
C ALA A 69 3.39 -11.93 -10.93
N ASP A 70 2.75 -11.70 -9.79
CA ASP A 70 1.72 -10.66 -9.63
C ASP A 70 2.30 -9.25 -9.82
N TRP A 71 3.54 -9.03 -9.38
CA TRP A 71 4.23 -7.78 -9.66
C TRP A 71 4.53 -7.62 -11.16
N LEU A 72 4.99 -8.68 -11.81
CA LEU A 72 5.38 -8.65 -13.21
C LEU A 72 4.20 -8.51 -14.18
N SER A 73 2.97 -8.83 -13.75
CA SER A 73 1.75 -8.64 -14.55
C SER A 73 1.22 -7.20 -14.54
N MET A 74 1.79 -6.31 -13.71
CA MET A 74 1.44 -4.90 -13.68
C MET A 74 2.00 -4.15 -14.91
N PRO A 75 1.35 -3.05 -15.34
CA PRO A 75 1.86 -2.17 -16.39
C PRO A 75 3.31 -1.76 -16.15
N GLN A 76 4.10 -1.60 -17.22
CA GLN A 76 5.53 -1.30 -17.11
C GLN A 76 5.79 0.01 -16.37
N GLU A 77 4.95 1.00 -16.59
CA GLU A 77 4.97 2.32 -15.96
C GLU A 77 4.84 2.23 -14.44
N VAL A 78 4.06 1.25 -13.96
CA VAL A 78 3.91 0.94 -12.53
C VAL A 78 5.17 0.23 -12.00
N ARG A 79 5.76 -0.66 -12.82
CA ARG A 79 6.93 -1.46 -12.42
C ARG A 79 8.25 -0.71 -12.36
N GLU A 80 8.42 0.33 -13.19
CA GLU A 80 9.65 1.10 -13.30
C GLU A 80 9.84 2.12 -12.16
N ARG A 81 8.77 2.50 -11.47
CA ARG A 81 8.88 3.29 -10.24
C ARG A 81 9.44 2.38 -9.15
N LYS A 82 10.64 2.71 -8.64
CA LYS A 82 11.35 1.98 -7.58
C LYS A 82 10.35 1.39 -6.57
N ALA A 83 10.30 0.07 -6.48
CA ALA A 83 9.31 -0.65 -5.71
C ALA A 83 9.48 -0.39 -4.20
N LYS A 84 8.87 0.68 -3.68
CA LYS A 84 8.79 0.94 -2.25
C LYS A 84 7.56 0.26 -1.66
N LEU A 85 7.62 -0.10 -0.38
CA LEU A 85 6.50 -0.75 0.32
C LEU A 85 5.20 0.08 0.23
N PHE A 86 5.32 1.41 0.32
CA PHE A 86 4.19 2.34 0.19
C PHE A 86 3.54 2.25 -1.20
N ASP A 87 4.34 2.37 -2.28
CA ASP A 87 3.84 2.35 -3.65
C ASP A 87 3.26 0.97 -4.00
N LEU A 88 3.92 -0.12 -3.58
CA LEU A 88 3.42 -1.48 -3.73
C LEU A 88 2.07 -1.69 -3.03
N SER A 89 1.88 -1.07 -1.86
CA SER A 89 0.60 -1.13 -1.13
C SER A 89 -0.53 -0.45 -1.91
N PHE A 90 -0.24 0.68 -2.58
CA PHE A 90 -1.21 1.42 -3.39
C PHE A 90 -1.58 0.71 -4.70
N VAL A 91 -0.64 0.05 -5.38
CA VAL A 91 -0.93 -0.63 -6.65
C VAL A 91 -1.69 -1.95 -6.47
N GLY A 92 -2.22 -2.20 -5.26
CA GLY A 92 -3.04 -3.36 -4.96
C GLY A 92 -2.25 -4.67 -4.90
N THR A 93 -0.94 -4.64 -4.69
CA THR A 93 -0.18 -5.90 -4.54
C THR A 93 -0.56 -6.66 -3.27
N GLU A 94 -0.91 -5.96 -2.18
CA GLU A 94 -1.57 -6.54 -1.00
C GLU A 94 -2.89 -7.23 -1.39
N TRP A 95 -3.67 -6.62 -2.29
CA TRP A 95 -4.94 -7.20 -2.74
C TRP A 95 -4.71 -8.43 -3.62
N SER A 96 -3.64 -8.47 -4.43
CA SER A 96 -3.25 -9.65 -5.22
C SER A 96 -2.93 -10.87 -4.34
N ALA A 97 -2.25 -10.66 -3.21
CA ALA A 97 -1.99 -11.69 -2.20
C ALA A 97 -3.27 -12.38 -1.71
N MET A 98 -4.33 -11.58 -1.52
CA MET A 98 -5.60 -12.04 -0.97
C MET A 98 -6.55 -12.64 -2.02
N ARG A 99 -6.38 -12.29 -3.30
CA ARG A 99 -7.21 -12.78 -4.41
C ARG A 99 -7.02 -14.25 -4.75
N ARG A 100 -6.00 -14.93 -4.23
CA ARG A 100 -5.73 -16.35 -4.53
C ARG A 100 -6.64 -17.36 -3.77
N ARG A 101 -7.80 -16.91 -3.22
CA ARG A 101 -9.12 -17.59 -2.97
C ARG A 101 -9.85 -16.99 -1.74
N ASP A 102 -11.05 -16.37 -1.74
CA ASP A 102 -12.06 -16.09 -2.77
C ASP A 102 -13.13 -15.06 -2.26
N ALA A 103 -13.89 -14.48 -3.21
CA ALA A 103 -15.23 -13.85 -3.15
C ALA A 103 -15.50 -12.49 -2.45
N TRP A 104 -14.58 -11.56 -2.20
CA TRP A 104 -14.96 -10.29 -1.52
C TRP A 104 -14.10 -9.07 -1.87
N ASN A 105 -14.69 -8.13 -2.62
CA ASN A 105 -14.18 -6.78 -2.85
C ASN A 105 -14.71 -5.83 -1.76
N THR A 106 -14.32 -6.05 -0.50
CA THR A 106 -14.65 -5.09 0.57
C THR A 106 -13.42 -4.36 1.07
N PRO A 107 -13.57 -3.08 1.44
CA PRO A 107 -12.47 -2.26 1.93
C PRO A 107 -11.80 -2.81 3.19
N GLU A 108 -12.53 -3.59 3.98
CA GLU A 108 -12.01 -4.30 5.15
C GLU A 108 -11.01 -5.40 4.79
N ARG A 109 -10.76 -5.68 3.52
CA ARG A 109 -9.82 -6.73 3.12
C ARG A 109 -8.50 -6.18 2.58
N ALA A 110 -8.44 -4.98 2.01
CA ALA A 110 -7.18 -4.37 1.54
C ALA A 110 -6.87 -3.05 2.25
N PRO A 111 -6.69 -3.03 3.58
CA PRO A 111 -6.61 -1.80 4.35
C PRO A 111 -5.42 -0.91 3.95
N LEU A 112 -4.28 -1.47 3.53
CA LEU A 112 -3.11 -0.67 3.16
C LEU A 112 -3.29 0.02 1.81
N LEU A 113 -4.09 -0.55 0.91
CA LEU A 113 -4.48 0.09 -0.35
C LEU A 113 -5.16 1.43 -0.08
N TYR A 114 -6.19 1.45 0.76
CA TYR A 114 -6.92 2.67 1.09
C TYR A 114 -6.05 3.64 1.88
N VAL A 115 -5.28 3.12 2.84
CA VAL A 115 -4.36 3.95 3.63
C VAL A 115 -3.29 4.64 2.77
N ALA A 116 -2.72 3.94 1.79
CA ALA A 116 -1.80 4.53 0.83
C ALA A 116 -2.52 5.49 -0.13
N GLY A 117 -3.68 5.08 -0.63
CA GLY A 117 -4.51 5.86 -1.55
C GLY A 117 -4.91 7.22 -0.97
N ALA A 118 -5.25 7.30 0.32
CA ALA A 118 -5.65 8.56 0.95
C ALA A 118 -4.52 9.60 0.90
N LEU A 119 -3.29 9.19 1.21
CA LEU A 119 -2.14 10.06 1.11
C LEU A 119 -1.79 10.44 -0.32
N ILE A 120 -1.99 9.53 -1.27
CA ILE A 120 -1.73 9.83 -2.67
C ILE A 120 -2.74 10.84 -3.19
N LEU A 121 -4.03 10.68 -2.86
CA LEU A 121 -5.07 11.66 -3.17
C LEU A 121 -4.73 13.03 -2.56
N GLU A 122 -4.28 13.07 -1.30
CA GLU A 122 -3.80 14.32 -0.67
C GLU A 122 -2.60 14.91 -1.43
N SER A 123 -1.65 14.06 -1.85
CA SER A 123 -0.46 14.49 -2.59
C SER A 123 -0.81 15.02 -3.98
N MET A 124 -1.83 14.47 -4.65
CA MET A 124 -2.28 14.93 -5.97
C MET A 124 -2.90 16.32 -5.97
N HIS A 125 -3.14 16.94 -4.80
CA HIS A 125 -3.44 18.37 -4.72
C HIS A 125 -2.21 19.27 -4.90
N THR A 126 -1.03 18.70 -5.11
CA THR A 126 0.21 19.41 -5.44
C THR A 126 0.65 19.07 -6.87
N PRO A 127 1.28 20.00 -7.60
CA PRO A 127 1.81 19.72 -8.94
C PRO A 127 2.78 18.52 -8.95
N GLU A 128 3.62 18.40 -7.92
CA GLU A 128 4.59 17.32 -7.78
C GLU A 128 3.91 15.96 -7.59
N GLY A 129 2.88 15.91 -6.74
CA GLY A 129 2.11 14.69 -6.52
C GLY A 129 1.26 14.29 -7.72
N GLU A 130 0.74 15.25 -8.47
CA GLU A 130 0.00 14.97 -9.71
C GLU A 130 0.93 14.36 -10.78
N VAL A 131 2.08 14.98 -11.04
CA VAL A 131 3.11 14.41 -11.93
C VAL A 131 3.55 13.04 -11.47
N ALA A 132 3.73 12.87 -10.15
CA ALA A 132 4.13 11.60 -9.59
C ALA A 132 3.05 10.54 -9.82
N TYR A 133 1.80 10.74 -9.40
CA TYR A 133 0.83 9.65 -9.24
C TYR A 133 -0.22 9.53 -10.36
N ARG A 134 -0.45 10.57 -11.18
CA ARG A 134 -1.42 10.51 -12.29
C ARG A 134 -1.17 9.34 -13.26
N PRO A 135 0.06 9.07 -13.73
CA PRO A 135 0.29 7.95 -14.65
C PRO A 135 -0.05 6.58 -14.03
N VAL A 136 0.08 6.44 -12.71
CA VAL A 136 -0.28 5.21 -12.00
C VAL A 136 -1.79 5.05 -11.93
N PHE A 137 -2.54 6.12 -11.66
CA PHE A 137 -4.00 6.09 -11.69
C PHE A 137 -4.51 5.72 -13.09
N ASP A 138 -3.97 6.37 -14.12
CA ASP A 138 -4.34 6.12 -15.52
C ASP A 138 -4.04 4.67 -15.92
N ALA A 139 -2.86 4.15 -15.57
CA ALA A 139 -2.46 2.77 -15.85
C ALA A 139 -3.30 1.72 -15.09
N MET A 140 -3.81 2.08 -13.92
CA MET A 140 -4.68 1.21 -13.10
C MET A 140 -6.17 1.36 -13.44
N GLY A 141 -6.53 2.26 -14.37
CA GLY A 141 -7.90 2.50 -14.80
C GLY A 141 -8.73 3.35 -13.83
N PHE A 142 -8.11 4.06 -12.90
CA PHE A 142 -8.76 5.05 -12.05
C PHE A 142 -8.82 6.39 -12.80
N ARG A 143 -10.02 6.85 -13.18
CA ARG A 143 -10.26 8.14 -13.84
C ARG A 143 -10.84 9.15 -12.87
#